data_AF-R8BLS2-F1
#
_entry.id   AF-R8BLS2-F1
#
_cell.length_a   1.000
_cell.length_b   1.000
_cell.length_c   1.000
_cell.angle_alpha   90.00
_cell.angle_beta   90.00
_cell.angle_gamma   90.00
#
_symmetry.space_group_name_H-M   'P 1'
#
loop_
_entity.id
_entity.type
_entity.pdbx_description
1 polymer ?
#
loop_
_entity_poly.entity_id
_entity_poly.type
_entity_poly.pdbx_seq_one_letter_code
_entity_poly.pdbx_strand_id
1 'polypeptide(L)'
;MINKKMTKLQEMKQLDYVGLLLYCSGLILLLLGFTWAQGTYPWKSSHVIATIIVGAVVLIAFTLYEIYVPLSQPLMPMKLLKIRNFAAVVIVGCVGQMVFYALNTLWPPAISVFFTTDNIKIGLMSSTTGISLALGEVIVSPFFKLVGRPNWQLTIASATLALFAALMSLVDQHQQALGIALTVLAGVAVGWIEAVAIIIAGLVVEPQDIGAGQGFFASMRAVTGTIACKLLKWDTGLHVIVL
;
A
#
# COMPACT_ATOMS: atom_id res chain seq x y z
N MET A 1 9.07 -5.65 30.33
CA MET A 1 8.77 -6.78 31.25
C MET A 1 8.13 -7.89 30.44
N ILE A 2 8.91 -8.90 30.06
CA ILE A 2 8.47 -10.09 29.29
C ILE A 2 8.23 -11.19 30.32
N ASN A 3 7.03 -11.24 30.91
CA ASN A 3 6.68 -12.33 31.80
C ASN A 3 5.17 -12.54 31.85
N LYS A 4 4.64 -13.30 30.89
CA LYS A 4 3.41 -14.07 31.08
C LYS A 4 3.61 -15.45 30.47
N LYS A 5 3.70 -16.45 31.35
CA LYS A 5 3.88 -17.87 31.06
C LYS A 5 2.62 -18.43 30.38
N MET A 6 2.49 -18.23 29.08
CA MET A 6 1.52 -18.99 28.29
C MET A 6 2.29 -19.97 27.41
N THR A 7 1.85 -21.22 27.38
CA THR A 7 2.37 -22.18 26.38
C THR A 7 1.94 -21.69 25.00
N LYS A 8 2.74 -21.87 23.94
CA LYS A 8 2.36 -21.44 22.57
C LYS A 8 0.95 -21.92 22.15
N LEU A 9 0.55 -23.09 22.65
CA LEU A 9 -0.79 -23.68 22.50
C LEU A 9 -1.92 -22.90 23.19
N GLN A 10 -1.63 -22.26 24.33
CA GLN A 10 -2.58 -21.39 25.05
C GLN A 10 -2.71 -20.01 24.40
N GLU A 11 -1.64 -19.47 23.81
CA GLU A 11 -1.70 -18.24 23.00
C GLU A 11 -2.52 -18.48 21.73
N MET A 12 -2.28 -19.59 21.02
CA MET A 12 -3.07 -19.93 19.83
C MET A 12 -4.56 -20.09 20.14
N LYS A 13 -4.92 -20.72 21.28
CA LYS A 13 -6.32 -20.86 21.69
C LYS A 13 -7.01 -19.54 22.08
N GLN A 14 -6.24 -18.49 22.38
CA GLN A 14 -6.79 -17.17 22.72
C GLN A 14 -6.97 -16.26 21.49
N LEU A 15 -6.44 -16.65 20.33
CA LEU A 15 -6.65 -15.93 19.08
C LEU A 15 -8.11 -16.03 18.63
N ASP A 16 -8.65 -14.90 18.19
CA ASP A 16 -9.97 -14.84 17.59
C ASP A 16 -9.94 -15.36 16.15
N TYR A 17 -10.15 -16.67 16.00
CA TYR A 17 -10.22 -17.32 14.69
C TYR A 17 -11.41 -16.86 13.85
N VAL A 18 -12.52 -16.45 14.49
CA VAL A 18 -13.74 -16.04 13.79
C VAL A 18 -13.54 -14.66 13.18
N GLY A 19 -13.03 -13.70 13.97
CA GLY A 19 -12.64 -12.40 13.47
C GLY A 19 -11.58 -12.50 12.37
N LEU A 20 -10.62 -13.42 12.50
CA LEU A 20 -9.55 -13.59 11.52
C LEU A 20 -10.12 -14.06 10.17
N LEU A 21 -11.02 -15.04 10.21
CA LEU A 21 -11.67 -15.56 9.02
C LEU A 21 -12.56 -14.51 8.35
N LEU A 22 -13.36 -13.77 9.13
CA LEU A 22 -14.19 -12.68 8.62
C LEU A 22 -13.33 -11.59 7.97
N TYR A 23 -12.25 -11.20 8.62
CA TYR A 23 -11.33 -10.18 8.11
C TYR A 23 -10.64 -10.60 6.81
N CYS A 24 -10.01 -11.78 6.82
CA CYS A 24 -9.31 -12.31 5.66
C CYS A 24 -10.28 -12.55 4.49
N SER A 25 -11.45 -13.14 4.73
CA SER A 25 -12.43 -13.38 3.66
C SER A 25 -13.00 -12.08 3.09
N GLY A 26 -13.31 -11.08 3.93
CA GLY A 26 -13.78 -9.78 3.49
C GLY A 26 -12.74 -9.04 2.66
N LEU A 27 -11.47 -9.02 3.10
CA LEU A 27 -10.36 -8.44 2.34
C LEU A 27 -10.12 -9.16 1.02
N ILE A 28 -10.11 -10.49 1.01
CA ILE A 28 -9.91 -11.29 -0.21
C ILE A 28 -11.03 -10.99 -1.22
N LEU A 29 -12.30 -10.97 -0.80
CA LEU A 29 -13.43 -10.68 -1.68
C LEU A 29 -13.37 -9.26 -2.26
N LEU A 30 -13.00 -8.28 -1.42
CA LEU A 30 -12.86 -6.89 -1.84
C LEU A 30 -11.70 -6.74 -2.85
N LEU A 31 -10.52 -7.28 -2.52
CA LEU A 31 -9.35 -7.26 -3.42
C LEU A 31 -9.61 -8.03 -4.72
N LEU A 32 -10.33 -9.15 -4.66
CA LEU A 32 -10.71 -9.95 -5.82
C LEU A 32 -11.65 -9.16 -6.74
N GLY A 33 -12.66 -8.48 -6.17
CA GLY A 33 -13.58 -7.65 -6.94
C GLY A 33 -12.85 -6.54 -7.70
N PHE A 34 -11.93 -5.83 -7.05
CA PHE A 34 -11.09 -4.85 -7.73
C PHE A 34 -10.13 -5.48 -8.73
N THR A 35 -9.56 -6.65 -8.44
CA THR A 35 -8.67 -7.36 -9.37
C THR A 35 -9.38 -7.76 -10.66
N TRP A 36 -10.62 -8.23 -10.57
CA TRP A 36 -11.44 -8.59 -11.73
C TRP A 36 -11.98 -7.39 -12.50
N ALA A 37 -12.23 -6.27 -11.82
CA ALA A 37 -12.61 -5.02 -12.48
C ALA A 37 -11.59 -4.66 -13.57
N GLN A 38 -12.04 -4.51 -14.81
CA GLN A 38 -11.23 -4.23 -16.02
C GLN A 38 -10.17 -5.25 -16.43
N GLY A 39 -10.02 -6.35 -15.70
CA GLY A 39 -9.18 -7.46 -16.14
C GLY A 39 -10.00 -8.44 -16.96
N THR A 40 -10.81 -9.23 -16.24
CA THR A 40 -11.62 -10.31 -16.81
C THR A 40 -13.05 -9.87 -17.07
N TYR A 41 -13.58 -8.92 -16.29
CA TYR A 41 -14.96 -8.48 -16.37
C TYR A 41 -15.08 -6.95 -16.45
N PRO A 42 -16.05 -6.41 -17.20
CA PRO A 42 -16.38 -4.98 -17.17
C PRO A 42 -16.81 -4.56 -15.76
N TRP A 43 -16.58 -3.29 -15.40
CA TRP A 43 -17.02 -2.70 -14.12
C TRP A 43 -18.52 -2.92 -13.83
N LYS A 44 -19.35 -2.93 -14.88
CA LYS A 44 -20.81 -3.13 -14.78
C LYS A 44 -21.22 -4.61 -14.65
N SER A 45 -20.28 -5.54 -14.67
CA SER A 45 -20.59 -6.96 -14.49
C SER A 45 -21.10 -7.22 -13.08
N SER A 46 -22.19 -7.99 -12.99
CA SER A 46 -22.78 -8.42 -11.72
C SER A 46 -21.77 -9.07 -10.79
N HIS A 47 -20.80 -9.82 -11.32
CA HIS A 47 -19.76 -10.51 -10.55
C HIS A 47 -18.81 -9.53 -9.83
N VAL A 48 -18.44 -8.42 -10.47
CA VAL A 48 -17.54 -7.41 -9.89
C VAL A 48 -18.26 -6.62 -8.80
N ILE A 49 -19.49 -6.20 -9.08
CA ILE A 49 -20.29 -5.43 -8.11
C ILE A 49 -20.66 -6.31 -6.91
N ALA A 50 -21.05 -7.58 -7.13
CA ALA A 50 -21.39 -8.50 -6.06
C ALA A 50 -20.20 -8.78 -5.14
N THR A 51 -19.00 -9.04 -5.69
CA THR A 51 -17.81 -9.32 -4.86
C THR A 51 -17.37 -8.12 -4.04
N ILE A 52 -17.46 -6.90 -4.59
CA ILE A 52 -17.17 -5.66 -3.86
C ILE A 52 -18.20 -5.42 -2.74
N ILE A 53 -19.50 -5.54 -3.04
CA ILE A 53 -20.56 -5.33 -2.03
C ILE A 53 -20.46 -6.38 -0.93
N VAL A 54 -20.32 -7.66 -1.28
CA VAL A 54 -20.20 -8.74 -0.28
C VAL A 54 -18.93 -8.55 0.55
N GLY A 55 -17.79 -8.22 -0.06
CA GLY A 55 -16.56 -7.91 0.68
C GLY A 55 -16.73 -6.74 1.66
N ALA A 56 -17.38 -5.65 1.22
CA ALA A 56 -17.68 -4.51 2.09
C ALA A 56 -18.63 -4.89 3.25
N VAL A 57 -19.69 -5.65 2.97
CA VAL A 57 -20.63 -6.12 4.00
C VAL A 57 -19.93 -7.02 5.02
N VAL A 58 -19.05 -7.92 4.58
CA VAL A 58 -18.27 -8.80 5.48
C VAL A 58 -17.30 -7.99 6.35
N LEU A 59 -16.65 -6.95 5.80
CA LEU A 59 -15.78 -6.06 6.59
C LEU A 59 -16.57 -5.20 7.60
N ILE A 60 -17.78 -4.76 7.24
CA ILE A 60 -18.68 -4.10 8.18
C ILE A 60 -19.11 -5.08 9.27
N ALA A 61 -19.49 -6.30 8.91
CA ALA A 61 -19.84 -7.35 9.87
C ALA A 61 -18.67 -7.66 10.82
N PHE A 62 -17.44 -7.72 10.32
CA PHE A 62 -16.23 -7.83 11.13
C PHE A 62 -16.09 -6.65 12.10
N THR A 63 -16.26 -5.42 11.62
CA THR A 63 -16.19 -4.21 12.46
C THR A 63 -17.24 -4.23 13.58
N LEU A 64 -18.47 -4.66 13.28
CA LEU A 64 -19.53 -4.81 14.26
C LEU A 64 -19.23 -5.95 15.24
N TYR A 65 -18.74 -7.09 14.76
CA TYR A 65 -18.33 -8.22 15.59
C TYR A 65 -17.25 -7.80 16.61
N GLU A 66 -16.25 -7.03 16.17
CA GLU A 66 -15.18 -6.50 17.03
C GLU A 66 -15.69 -5.50 18.09
N ILE A 67 -16.77 -4.74 17.79
CA ILE A 67 -17.37 -3.77 18.72
C ILE A 67 -18.25 -4.45 19.75
N TYR A 68 -19.07 -5.41 19.33
CA TYR A 68 -20.13 -5.99 20.16
C TYR A 68 -19.71 -7.24 20.93
N VAL A 69 -18.69 -7.98 20.47
CA VAL A 69 -18.22 -9.19 21.15
C VAL A 69 -17.06 -8.83 22.08
N PRO A 70 -17.16 -9.07 23.40
CA PRO A 70 -16.05 -8.84 24.34
C PRO A 70 -14.99 -9.94 24.15
N LEU A 71 -14.12 -9.74 23.17
CA LEU A 71 -13.01 -10.63 22.86
C LEU A 71 -11.85 -10.38 23.83
N SER A 72 -11.27 -11.46 24.37
CA SER A 72 -10.09 -11.41 25.24
C SER A 72 -8.85 -10.85 24.53
N GLN A 73 -8.78 -11.02 23.20
CA GLN A 73 -7.68 -10.54 22.37
C GLN A 73 -8.24 -10.09 21.01
N PRO A 74 -8.73 -8.84 20.90
CA PRO A 74 -9.29 -8.31 19.65
C PRO A 74 -8.21 -8.28 18.55
N LEU A 75 -8.59 -8.66 17.33
CA LEU A 75 -7.74 -8.61 16.14
C LEU A 75 -7.41 -7.19 15.70
N MET A 76 -8.29 -6.25 15.99
CA MET A 76 -8.06 -4.84 15.77
C MET A 76 -8.60 -4.06 16.95
N PRO A 77 -7.76 -3.74 17.94
CA PRO A 77 -8.19 -2.86 19.02
C PRO A 77 -8.57 -1.52 18.42
N MET A 78 -9.87 -1.18 18.42
CA MET A 78 -10.41 0.11 17.95
C MET A 78 -9.71 1.32 18.60
N LYS A 79 -9.07 1.10 19.75
CA LYS A 79 -8.20 2.07 20.44
C LYS A 79 -7.02 2.51 19.57
N LEU A 80 -6.47 1.65 18.71
CA LEU A 80 -5.37 1.98 17.80
C LEU A 80 -5.78 3.06 16.79
N LEU A 81 -6.98 2.97 16.23
CA LEU A 81 -7.52 3.97 15.29
C LEU A 81 -7.80 5.32 15.95
N LYS A 82 -8.06 5.35 17.26
CA LYS A 82 -8.20 6.60 18.02
C LYS A 82 -6.88 7.33 18.21
N ILE A 83 -5.74 6.65 18.07
CA ILE A 83 -4.43 7.29 18.16
C ILE A 83 -4.18 8.09 16.88
N ARG A 84 -4.23 9.42 16.99
CA ARG A 84 -4.02 10.35 15.86
C ARG A 84 -2.76 10.05 15.07
N ASN A 85 -1.67 9.70 15.74
CA ASN A 85 -0.39 9.39 15.09
C ASN A 85 -0.47 8.10 14.26
N PHE A 86 -1.19 7.09 14.74
CA PHE A 86 -1.38 5.84 14.00
C PHE A 86 -2.24 6.08 12.75
N ALA A 87 -3.38 6.76 12.90
CA ALA A 87 -4.24 7.12 11.77
C ALA A 87 -3.50 7.97 10.71
N ALA A 88 -2.69 8.94 11.14
CA ALA A 88 -1.90 9.77 10.23
C ALA A 88 -0.88 8.93 9.43
N VAL A 89 -0.19 8.00 10.08
CA VAL A 89 0.79 7.12 9.42
C VAL A 89 0.11 6.15 8.46
N VAL A 90 -1.07 5.61 8.81
CA VAL A 90 -1.86 4.78 7.90
C VAL A 90 -2.21 5.56 6.65
N ILE A 91 -2.70 6.80 6.78
CA ILE A 91 -3.06 7.65 5.64
C ILE A 91 -1.84 7.95 4.76
N VAL A 92 -0.73 8.37 5.36
CA VAL A 92 0.51 8.69 4.62
C VAL A 92 1.06 7.44 3.91
N GLY A 93 1.07 6.28 4.58
CA GLY A 93 1.49 5.01 3.98
C GLY A 93 0.57 4.54 2.86
N CYS A 94 -0.74 4.81 2.95
CA CYS A 94 -1.69 4.54 1.88
C CYS A 94 -1.46 5.45 0.66
N VAL A 95 -1.23 6.76 0.87
CA VAL A 95 -0.92 7.70 -0.21
C VAL A 95 0.40 7.34 -0.89
N GLY A 96 1.45 7.01 -0.12
CA GLY A 96 2.73 6.57 -0.68
C GLY A 96 2.56 5.33 -1.57
N GLN A 97 1.80 4.34 -1.09
CA GLN A 97 1.47 3.14 -1.85
C GLN A 97 0.70 3.45 -3.14
N MET A 98 -0.25 4.39 -3.09
CA MET A 98 -1.06 4.82 -4.23
C MET A 98 -0.16 5.36 -5.35
N VAL A 99 0.80 6.22 -5.01
CA VAL A 99 1.75 6.81 -5.96
C VAL A 99 2.70 5.75 -6.53
N PHE A 100 3.17 4.82 -5.69
CA PHE A 100 4.01 3.72 -6.16
C PHE A 100 3.32 2.85 -7.22
N TYR A 101 2.08 2.44 -6.95
CA TYR A 101 1.30 1.66 -7.90
C TYR A 101 0.96 2.45 -9.16
N ALA A 102 0.78 3.76 -9.04
CA ALA A 102 0.59 4.64 -10.20
C ALA A 102 1.83 4.63 -11.10
N LEU A 103 3.01 4.85 -10.52
CA LEU A 103 4.28 4.79 -11.25
C LEU A 103 4.48 3.41 -11.87
N ASN A 104 4.27 2.33 -11.13
CA ASN A 104 4.48 0.97 -11.63
C ASN A 104 3.48 0.56 -12.73
N THR A 105 2.29 1.16 -12.76
CA THR A 105 1.28 0.90 -13.78
C THR A 105 1.47 1.75 -15.05
N LEU A 106 1.86 3.02 -14.89
CA LEU A 106 1.99 3.97 -16.01
C LEU A 106 3.37 3.92 -16.68
N TRP A 107 4.41 3.56 -15.94
CA TRP A 107 5.80 3.59 -16.42
C TRP A 107 6.08 2.60 -17.57
N PRO A 108 5.68 1.31 -17.50
CA PRO A 108 5.94 0.38 -18.61
C PRO A 108 5.27 0.78 -19.93
N PRO A 109 3.98 1.19 -19.97
CA PRO A 109 3.36 1.72 -21.17
C PRO A 109 4.05 2.98 -21.71
N ALA A 110 4.43 3.91 -20.83
CA ALA A 110 5.16 5.11 -21.24
C ALA A 110 6.48 4.76 -21.94
N ILE A 111 7.25 3.80 -21.41
CA ILE A 111 8.50 3.37 -22.05
C ILE A 111 8.27 2.73 -23.41
N SER A 112 7.24 1.89 -23.52
CA SER A 112 6.92 1.19 -24.77
C SER A 112 6.50 2.14 -25.89
N VAL A 113 5.88 3.27 -25.56
CA VAL A 113 5.42 4.28 -26.54
C VAL A 113 6.54 5.28 -26.85
N PHE A 114 7.26 5.75 -25.84
CA PHE A 114 8.18 6.89 -25.99
C PHE A 114 9.61 6.49 -26.33
N PHE A 115 10.13 5.36 -25.83
CA PHE A 115 11.58 5.12 -25.83
C PHE A 115 12.04 3.92 -26.65
N THR A 116 11.35 2.77 -26.63
CA THR A 116 11.89 1.53 -27.20
C THR A 116 10.82 0.47 -27.46
N THR A 117 10.93 -0.26 -28.58
CA THR A 117 10.05 -1.40 -28.95
C THR A 117 10.62 -2.77 -28.55
N ASP A 118 11.87 -2.82 -28.07
CA ASP A 118 12.52 -4.04 -27.60
C ASP A 118 12.02 -4.43 -26.19
N ASN A 119 11.32 -5.57 -26.12
CA ASN A 119 10.67 -6.09 -24.92
C ASN A 119 11.64 -6.31 -23.75
N ILE A 120 12.90 -6.69 -24.01
CA ILE A 120 13.88 -6.95 -22.95
C ILE A 120 14.26 -5.64 -22.24
N LYS A 121 14.41 -4.56 -23.01
CA LYS A 121 14.75 -3.23 -22.46
C LYS A 121 13.58 -2.63 -21.70
N ILE A 122 12.34 -2.82 -22.15
CA ILE A 122 11.14 -2.39 -21.41
C ILE A 122 11.07 -3.09 -20.05
N GLY A 123 11.32 -4.39 -19.99
CA GLY A 123 11.33 -5.15 -18.73
C GLY A 123 12.41 -4.66 -17.74
N LEU A 124 13.62 -4.38 -18.23
CA LEU A 124 14.71 -3.84 -17.42
C LEU A 124 14.39 -2.44 -16.88
N MET A 125 13.87 -1.55 -17.72
CA MET A 125 13.50 -0.19 -17.31
C MET A 125 12.28 -0.17 -16.38
N SER A 126 11.36 -1.13 -16.53
CA SER A 126 10.23 -1.30 -15.61
C SER A 126 10.69 -1.81 -14.24
N SER A 127 11.71 -2.67 -14.20
CA SER A 127 12.29 -3.16 -12.94
C SER A 127 12.97 -2.05 -12.11
N THR A 128 13.26 -0.91 -12.75
CA THR A 128 13.89 0.23 -12.09
C THR A 128 13.02 0.81 -10.97
N THR A 129 11.68 0.81 -11.11
CA THR A 129 10.77 1.26 -10.04
C THR A 129 10.91 0.38 -8.79
N GLY A 130 10.94 -0.95 -8.94
CA GLY A 130 11.13 -1.88 -7.84
C GLY A 130 12.50 -1.78 -7.17
N ILE A 131 13.57 -1.66 -7.96
CA ILE A 131 14.94 -1.47 -7.45
C ILE A 131 15.05 -0.15 -6.69
N SER A 132 14.46 0.93 -7.21
CA SER A 132 14.49 2.23 -6.55
C SER A 132 13.75 2.27 -5.21
N LEU A 133 12.62 1.55 -5.10
CA LEU A 133 11.92 1.37 -3.84
C LEU A 133 12.83 0.68 -2.81
N ALA A 134 13.42 -0.46 -3.18
CA ALA A 134 14.31 -1.22 -2.30
C ALA A 134 15.55 -0.40 -1.87
N LEU A 135 16.12 0.38 -2.78
CA LEU A 135 17.22 1.30 -2.45
C LEU A 135 16.77 2.35 -1.43
N GLY A 136 15.58 2.94 -1.60
CA GLY A 136 15.01 3.88 -0.64
C GLY A 136 14.86 3.30 0.76
N GLU A 137 14.34 2.07 0.86
CA GLU A 137 14.19 1.38 2.15
C GLU A 137 15.55 1.11 2.83
N VAL A 138 16.54 0.63 2.08
CA VAL A 138 17.87 0.31 2.61
C VAL A 138 18.61 1.57 3.06
N ILE A 139 18.54 2.65 2.30
CA ILE A 139 19.20 3.92 2.64
C ILE A 139 18.57 4.54 3.89
N VAL A 140 17.25 4.47 4.03
CA VAL A 140 16.52 5.18 5.10
C VAL A 140 16.53 4.44 6.43
N SER A 141 16.59 3.10 6.40
CA SER A 141 16.65 2.24 7.59
C SER A 141 17.67 2.68 8.65
N PRO A 142 18.95 3.00 8.31
CA PRO A 142 19.91 3.54 9.28
C PRO A 142 19.65 5.01 9.64
N PHE A 143 19.17 5.84 8.70
CA PHE A 143 18.92 7.27 8.93
C PHE A 143 17.76 7.54 9.90
N PHE A 144 16.80 6.62 10.03
CA PHE A 144 15.70 6.76 10.99
C PHE A 144 16.19 6.91 12.44
N LYS A 145 17.25 6.16 12.82
CA LYS A 145 17.82 6.22 14.17
C LYS A 145 18.56 7.54 14.47
N LEU A 146 19.06 8.21 13.43
CA LEU A 146 19.90 9.41 13.58
C LEU A 146 19.11 10.71 13.70
N VAL A 147 17.96 10.81 13.03
CA VAL A 147 17.25 12.11 12.86
C VAL A 147 16.24 12.41 13.98
N GLY A 148 15.79 11.40 14.73
CA GLY A 148 15.01 11.56 15.98
C GLY A 148 13.65 12.27 15.85
N ARG A 149 13.20 12.63 14.64
CA ARG A 149 11.95 13.37 14.39
C ARG A 149 11.15 12.79 13.21
N PRO A 150 10.31 11.76 13.45
CA PRO A 150 9.60 11.03 12.39
C PRO A 150 8.64 11.90 11.55
N ASN A 151 7.96 12.87 12.17
CA ASN A 151 6.98 13.73 11.47
C ASN A 151 7.64 14.62 10.40
N TRP A 152 8.85 15.11 10.67
CA TRP A 152 9.60 15.92 9.71
C TRP A 152 10.12 15.07 8.55
N GLN A 153 10.59 13.85 8.84
CA GLN A 153 11.01 12.91 7.80
C GLN A 153 9.87 12.55 6.84
N LEU A 154 8.67 12.25 7.36
CA LEU A 154 7.51 11.96 6.53
C LEU A 154 7.08 13.16 5.67
N THR A 155 7.14 14.38 6.22
CA THR A 155 6.77 15.60 5.48
C THR A 155 7.77 15.88 4.37
N ILE A 156 9.08 15.79 4.66
CA ILE A 156 10.14 16.00 3.67
C ILE A 156 10.06 14.92 2.58
N ALA A 157 9.87 13.66 2.94
CA ALA A 157 9.76 12.57 1.98
C ALA A 157 8.52 12.71 1.08
N SER A 158 7.38 13.13 1.64
CA SER A 158 6.16 13.41 0.87
C SER A 158 6.31 14.61 -0.06
N ALA A 159 6.97 15.69 0.39
CA ALA A 159 7.27 16.85 -0.47
C ALA A 159 8.24 16.48 -1.60
N THR A 160 9.24 15.65 -1.30
CA THR A 160 10.20 15.13 -2.28
C THR A 160 9.51 14.26 -3.32
N LEU A 161 8.60 13.38 -2.90
CA LEU A 161 7.77 12.58 -3.80
C LEU A 161 6.90 13.47 -4.71
N ALA A 162 6.23 14.47 -4.15
CA ALA A 162 5.39 15.39 -4.91
C ALA A 162 6.20 16.18 -5.94
N LEU A 163 7.39 16.65 -5.55
CA LEU A 163 8.30 17.37 -6.44
C LEU A 163 8.76 16.48 -7.61
N PHE A 164 9.19 15.24 -7.34
CA PHE A 164 9.66 14.35 -8.40
C PHE A 164 8.53 13.83 -9.27
N ALA A 165 7.35 13.55 -8.71
CA ALA A 165 6.17 13.21 -9.48
C ALA A 165 5.74 14.38 -10.40
N ALA A 166 5.83 15.63 -9.93
CA ALA A 166 5.59 16.81 -10.76
C ALA A 166 6.65 16.98 -11.85
N LEU A 167 7.94 16.77 -11.53
CA LEU A 167 9.03 16.83 -12.51
C LEU A 167 8.89 15.77 -13.61
N MET A 168 8.31 14.61 -13.31
CA MET A 168 8.02 13.59 -14.34
C MET A 168 7.02 14.06 -15.39
N SER A 169 6.13 15.00 -15.06
CA SER A 169 5.19 15.57 -16.05
C SER A 169 5.86 16.47 -17.09
N LEU A 170 7.10 16.91 -16.84
CA LEU A 170 7.90 17.75 -17.74
C LEU A 170 8.84 16.94 -18.65
N VAL A 171 8.87 15.60 -18.51
CA VAL A 171 9.77 14.75 -19.28
C VAL A 171 9.24 14.58 -20.69
N ASP A 172 10.08 14.96 -21.66
CA ASP A 172 9.79 14.84 -23.09
C ASP A 172 10.39 13.56 -23.71
N GLN A 173 9.88 13.14 -24.86
CA GLN A 173 10.16 11.86 -25.55
C GLN A 173 11.65 11.66 -25.91
N HIS A 174 12.44 12.74 -25.94
CA HIS A 174 13.86 12.69 -26.30
C HIS A 174 14.84 12.50 -25.13
N GLN A 175 14.40 12.53 -23.86
CA GLN A 175 15.29 12.46 -22.69
C GLN A 175 15.09 11.18 -21.86
N GLN A 176 15.39 10.03 -22.46
CA GLN A 176 15.27 8.70 -21.82
C GLN A 176 16.03 8.59 -20.49
N ALA A 177 17.25 9.12 -20.42
CA ALA A 177 18.06 9.07 -19.20
C ALA A 177 17.45 9.91 -18.05
N LEU A 178 16.81 11.03 -18.38
CA LEU A 178 16.19 11.93 -17.40
C LEU A 178 14.90 11.31 -16.85
N GLY A 179 14.10 10.66 -17.70
CA GLY A 179 12.93 9.90 -17.28
C GLY A 179 13.28 8.76 -16.32
N ILE A 180 14.33 7.97 -16.63
CA ILE A 180 14.79 6.90 -15.74
C ILE A 180 15.29 7.46 -14.41
N ALA A 181 16.11 8.52 -14.43
CA ALA A 181 16.65 9.13 -13.22
C ALA A 181 15.54 9.68 -12.31
N LEU A 182 14.53 10.36 -12.87
CA LEU A 182 13.39 10.86 -12.10
C LEU A 182 12.52 9.73 -11.53
N THR A 183 12.35 8.64 -12.28
CA THR A 183 11.63 7.45 -11.78
C THR A 183 12.36 6.84 -10.58
N VAL A 184 13.69 6.74 -10.65
CA VAL A 184 14.51 6.25 -9.54
C VAL A 184 14.39 7.16 -8.33
N LEU A 185 14.48 8.48 -8.52
CA LEU A 185 14.38 9.44 -7.41
C LEU A 185 12.98 9.44 -6.78
N ALA A 186 11.93 9.36 -7.59
CA ALA A 186 10.56 9.21 -7.10
C ALA A 186 10.37 7.89 -6.34
N GLY A 187 10.87 6.77 -6.86
CA GLY A 187 10.76 5.48 -6.19
C GLY A 187 11.58 5.37 -4.90
N VAL A 188 12.75 6.02 -4.82
CA VAL A 188 13.51 6.18 -3.58
C VAL A 188 12.73 7.00 -2.55
N ALA A 189 12.06 8.08 -2.97
CA ALA A 189 11.22 8.89 -2.08
C ALA A 189 10.01 8.09 -1.55
N VAL A 190 9.39 7.25 -2.38
CA VAL A 190 8.36 6.30 -1.93
C VAL A 190 8.95 5.35 -0.88
N GLY A 191 10.08 4.69 -1.18
CA GLY A 191 10.71 3.73 -0.27
C GLY A 191 11.06 4.34 1.08
N TRP A 192 11.42 5.62 1.10
CA TRP A 192 11.58 6.39 2.34
C TRP A 192 10.27 6.47 3.13
N ILE A 193 9.18 6.94 2.51
CA ILE A 193 7.88 7.08 3.17
C ILE A 193 7.43 5.72 3.72
N GLU A 194 7.58 4.65 2.95
CA GLU A 194 7.14 3.30 3.33
C GLU A 194 7.93 2.77 4.52
N ALA A 195 9.27 2.83 4.48
CA ALA A 195 10.11 2.39 5.58
C ALA A 195 9.78 3.13 6.88
N VAL A 196 9.64 4.46 6.81
CA VAL A 196 9.32 5.28 7.98
C VAL A 196 7.91 5.00 8.50
N ALA A 197 6.93 4.82 7.61
CA ALA A 197 5.56 4.51 7.98
C ALA A 197 5.46 3.15 8.68
N ILE A 198 6.14 2.11 8.18
CA ILE A 198 6.19 0.78 8.80
C ILE A 198 6.78 0.86 10.20
N ILE A 199 7.90 1.59 10.37
CA ILE A 199 8.57 1.72 11.67
C ILE A 199 7.66 2.48 12.66
N ILE A 200 7.07 3.61 12.28
CA ILE A 200 6.22 4.39 13.19
C ILE A 200 4.93 3.62 13.52
N ALA A 201 4.33 2.92 12.57
CA ALA A 201 3.16 2.08 12.82
C ALA A 201 3.45 0.99 13.87
N GLY A 202 4.70 0.51 13.97
CA GLY A 202 5.12 -0.43 15.01
C GLY A 202 5.45 0.22 16.35
N LEU A 203 5.99 1.46 16.33
CA LEU A 203 6.38 2.17 17.55
C LEU A 203 5.23 2.86 18.28
N VAL A 204 4.17 3.25 17.56
CA VAL A 204 2.99 3.92 18.14
C VAL A 204 2.04 2.93 18.82
N VAL A 205 2.14 1.66 18.48
CA VAL A 205 1.28 0.58 18.98
C VAL A 205 1.94 -0.09 20.20
N GLU A 206 1.13 -0.46 21.19
CA GLU A 206 1.64 -1.16 22.37
C GLU A 206 2.25 -2.53 21.99
N PRO A 207 3.31 -3.01 22.67
CA PRO A 207 4.02 -4.24 22.31
C PRO A 207 3.14 -5.49 22.15
N GLN A 208 2.01 -5.53 22.84
CA GLN A 208 1.02 -6.61 22.78
C GLN A 208 0.18 -6.61 21.48
N ASP A 209 0.01 -5.44 20.85
CA ASP A 209 -0.89 -5.23 19.70
C ASP A 209 -0.14 -4.92 18.40
N ILE A 210 1.20 -4.96 18.39
CA ILE A 210 2.01 -4.62 17.20
C ILE A 210 1.61 -5.46 15.98
N GLY A 211 1.35 -6.75 16.16
CA GLY A 211 0.93 -7.64 15.07
C GLY A 211 -0.41 -7.23 14.46
N ALA A 212 -1.39 -6.88 15.31
CA ALA A 212 -2.70 -6.39 14.89
C ALA A 212 -2.61 -5.04 14.16
N GLY A 213 -1.85 -4.09 14.71
CA GLY A 213 -1.64 -2.78 14.10
C GLY A 213 -0.93 -2.85 12.75
N GLN A 214 0.11 -3.69 12.63
CA GLN A 214 0.82 -3.91 11.37
C GLN A 214 -0.03 -4.65 10.33
N GLY A 215 -0.80 -5.66 10.74
CA GLY A 215 -1.72 -6.36 9.86
C GLY A 215 -2.79 -5.43 9.27
N PHE A 216 -3.35 -4.55 10.11
CA PHE A 216 -4.27 -3.52 9.65
C PHE A 216 -3.59 -2.53 8.68
N PHE A 217 -2.42 -2.00 9.04
CA PHE A 217 -1.66 -1.10 8.17
C PHE A 217 -1.36 -1.72 6.79
N ALA A 218 -0.91 -2.97 6.76
CA ALA A 218 -0.61 -3.70 5.53
C ALA A 218 -1.88 -3.92 4.67
N SER A 219 -3.00 -4.26 5.29
CA SER A 219 -4.26 -4.46 4.55
C SER A 219 -4.81 -3.17 3.94
N MET A 220 -4.75 -2.04 4.65
CA MET A 220 -5.17 -0.73 4.13
C MET A 220 -4.30 -0.30 2.96
N ARG A 221 -2.99 -0.59 3.01
CA ARG A 221 -2.09 -0.42 1.88
C ARG A 221 -2.47 -1.29 0.68
N ALA A 222 -2.76 -2.57 0.90
CA ALA A 222 -3.16 -3.48 -0.18
C ALA A 222 -4.46 -3.00 -0.87
N VAL A 223 -5.45 -2.58 -0.08
CA VAL A 223 -6.71 -2.04 -0.60
C VAL A 223 -6.48 -0.75 -1.38
N THR A 224 -5.75 0.21 -0.81
CA THR A 224 -5.46 1.50 -1.47
C THR A 224 -4.69 1.30 -2.77
N GLY A 225 -3.68 0.43 -2.77
CA GLY A 225 -2.89 0.12 -3.96
C GLY A 225 -3.72 -0.50 -5.08
N THR A 226 -4.62 -1.41 -4.74
CA THR A 226 -5.51 -2.05 -5.71
C THR A 226 -6.51 -1.04 -6.30
N ILE A 227 -7.08 -0.17 -5.47
CA ILE A 227 -7.97 0.91 -5.93
C ILE A 227 -7.21 1.86 -6.88
N ALA A 228 -5.98 2.24 -6.54
CA ALA A 228 -5.13 3.13 -7.34
C ALA A 228 -4.92 2.59 -8.76
N CYS A 229 -4.47 1.33 -8.88
CA CYS A 229 -4.24 0.68 -10.17
C CYS A 229 -5.49 0.67 -11.05
N LYS A 230 -6.67 0.52 -10.45
CA LYS A 230 -7.94 0.35 -11.17
C LYS A 230 -8.56 1.68 -11.58
N LEU A 231 -8.46 2.71 -10.74
CA LEU A 231 -8.85 4.07 -11.10
C LEU A 231 -8.02 4.59 -12.28
N LEU A 232 -6.70 4.35 -12.26
CA LEU A 232 -5.82 4.79 -13.34
C LEU A 232 -6.16 4.13 -14.68
N LYS A 233 -6.49 2.83 -14.66
CA LYS A 233 -6.95 2.09 -15.86
C LYS A 233 -8.36 2.48 -16.30
N TRP A 234 -9.16 3.10 -15.43
CA TRP A 234 -10.48 3.62 -15.78
C TRP A 234 -10.40 4.91 -16.59
N ASP A 235 -9.51 5.82 -16.22
CA ASP A 235 -9.30 7.08 -16.94
C ASP A 235 -8.48 6.90 -18.23
N THR A 236 -7.47 6.02 -18.21
CA THR A 236 -6.69 5.65 -19.42
C THR A 236 -7.44 4.71 -20.37
N GLY A 237 -8.77 4.64 -20.30
CA GLY A 237 -9.60 3.72 -21.08
C GLY A 237 -9.20 3.69 -22.55
N LEU A 238 -8.38 2.71 -22.94
CA LEU A 238 -8.11 2.20 -24.29
C LEU A 238 -8.10 3.18 -25.49
N HIS A 239 -7.88 4.48 -25.29
CA HIS A 239 -7.84 5.48 -26.38
C HIS A 239 -6.41 5.78 -26.87
N VAL A 240 -5.38 5.22 -26.23
CA VAL A 240 -3.97 5.40 -26.67
C VAL A 240 -3.40 4.14 -27.37
N ILE A 241 -4.18 3.06 -27.51
CA ILE A 241 -3.75 1.83 -28.21
C ILE A 241 -4.28 1.78 -29.67
N VAL A 242 -5.07 2.77 -30.10
CA VAL A 242 -5.55 2.87 -31.49
C VAL A 242 -5.46 4.31 -31.98
N LEU A 243 -4.25 4.83 -32.13
CA LEU A 243 -3.89 5.83 -33.14
C LEU A 243 -2.43 5.60 -33.57
#